data_AF-A0AAV9VAV9-F1
#
_entry.id   AF-A0AAV9VAV9-F1
#
_cell.length_a   1.000
_cell.length_b   1.000
_cell.length_c   1.000
_cell.angle_alpha   90.00
_cell.angle_beta   90.00
_cell.angle_gamma   90.00
#
_symmetry.space_group_name_H-M   'P 1'
#
loop_
_entity.id
_entity.type
_entity.pdbx_description
1 polymer ?
#
loop_
_entity_poly.entity_id
_entity_poly.type
_entity_poly.pdbx_seq_one_letter_code
_entity_poly.pdbx_strand_id
1 'polypeptide(L)'
;MPPSFGDKDYWDARFARDPSHFDWLLPADALDNAITQALTFAPSDDEPHILHIGCGTSSLSFHLRDLVKSPSQVHNVDFSAAAIDAGKAQEATELESLREHMRWSVADLLSFNDILALTRPGKAAGSYRVIVEKSTADAISCAEDVSVPIPYPLTAGPGDENKSIQGALSDTALVYPVYLLAVHMAFLVPPGGRWLALSYSSTRFSFLTSKSTEDYMMPTEGFPDPRLLWRIAGEEALDAPQAESKGGSVVKPPAVKHILYTLVRTAVPLVLRPFRDQAPSTIL
;
A
#
# COMPACT_ATOMS: atom_id res chain seq x y z
N MET A 1 -25.00 -1.04 12.42
CA MET A 1 -24.09 -1.85 11.58
C MET A 1 -22.67 -1.46 11.91
N PRO A 2 -21.70 -2.39 11.86
CA PRO A 2 -20.29 -2.02 11.95
C PRO A 2 -19.93 -1.04 10.81
N PRO A 3 -18.92 -0.18 10.98
CA PRO A 3 -18.46 0.70 9.93
C PRO A 3 -17.97 -0.09 8.71
N SER A 4 -18.26 0.39 7.50
CA SER A 4 -17.64 -0.16 6.30
C SER A 4 -16.26 0.48 6.13
N PHE A 5 -15.24 -0.18 6.67
CA PHE A 5 -13.86 0.33 6.63
C PHE A 5 -13.25 0.29 5.22
N GLY A 6 -13.88 -0.39 4.26
CA GLY A 6 -13.51 -0.31 2.84
C GLY A 6 -14.08 0.91 2.12
N ASP A 7 -15.07 1.60 2.69
CA ASP A 7 -15.81 2.65 1.98
C ASP A 7 -15.12 4.01 2.12
N LYS A 8 -14.79 4.62 0.98
CA LYS A 8 -14.22 5.98 0.91
C LYS A 8 -15.09 7.02 1.63
N ASP A 9 -16.41 6.97 1.43
CA ASP A 9 -17.36 7.93 2.02
C ASP A 9 -17.33 7.90 3.55
N TYR A 10 -17.13 6.72 4.16
CA TYR A 10 -16.96 6.60 5.60
C TYR A 10 -15.73 7.38 6.08
N TRP A 11 -14.60 7.25 5.38
CA TRP A 11 -13.36 7.91 5.74
C TRP A 11 -13.41 9.41 5.48
N ASP A 12 -13.95 9.85 4.34
CA ASP A 12 -14.18 11.28 4.07
C ASP A 12 -15.02 11.91 5.18
N ALA A 13 -16.13 11.28 5.57
CA ALA A 13 -16.98 11.77 6.64
C ALA A 13 -16.28 11.76 8.01
N ARG A 14 -15.43 10.76 8.28
CA ARG A 14 -14.63 10.69 9.52
C ARG A 14 -13.65 11.85 9.60
N PHE A 15 -12.83 12.05 8.57
CA PHE A 15 -11.77 13.06 8.57
C PHE A 15 -12.30 14.48 8.45
N ALA A 16 -13.42 14.69 7.74
CA ALA A 16 -14.10 15.98 7.72
C ALA A 16 -14.70 16.35 9.10
N ARG A 17 -15.16 15.36 9.86
CA ARG A 17 -15.72 15.59 11.21
C ARG A 17 -14.65 15.80 12.26
N ASP A 18 -13.54 15.07 12.17
CA ASP A 18 -12.44 15.13 13.13
C ASP A 18 -11.10 15.04 12.39
N PRO A 19 -10.48 16.19 12.07
CA PRO A 19 -9.20 16.23 11.38
C PRO A 19 -8.00 16.03 12.33
N SER A 20 -8.23 15.80 13.62
CA SER A 20 -7.15 15.66 14.61
C SER A 20 -6.32 14.39 14.39
N HIS A 21 -5.11 14.40 14.95
CA HIS A 21 -4.20 13.27 14.84
C HIS A 21 -4.80 12.01 15.44
N PHE A 22 -4.81 10.95 14.64
CA PHE A 22 -5.25 9.64 15.11
C PHE A 22 -4.35 8.55 14.55
N ASP A 23 -3.74 7.79 15.44
CA ASP A 23 -2.85 6.70 15.12
C ASP A 23 -3.53 5.36 15.37
N TRP A 24 -3.80 4.63 14.28
CA TRP A 24 -4.37 3.29 14.34
C TRP A 24 -3.34 2.27 14.87
N LEU A 25 -3.84 1.30 15.64
CA LEU A 25 -3.14 0.16 16.25
C LEU A 25 -2.10 0.54 17.31
N LEU A 26 -1.08 1.29 16.91
CA LEU A 26 0.02 1.72 17.76
C LEU A 26 0.36 3.20 17.52
N PRO A 27 1.01 3.87 18.49
CA PRO A 27 1.56 5.21 18.30
C PRO A 27 2.45 5.32 17.05
N ALA A 28 2.63 6.54 16.55
CA ALA A 28 3.38 6.78 15.31
C ALA A 28 4.82 6.28 15.34
N ASP A 29 5.50 6.41 16.47
CA ASP A 29 6.90 6.01 16.67
C ASP A 29 7.11 4.49 16.75
N ALA A 30 6.05 3.70 16.86
CA ALA A 30 6.13 2.25 17.05
C ALA A 30 6.87 1.52 15.92
N LEU A 31 6.95 2.12 14.73
CA LEU A 31 7.62 1.54 13.57
C LEU A 31 8.99 2.15 13.28
N ASP A 32 9.46 3.15 14.04
CA ASP A 32 10.66 3.94 13.70
C ASP A 32 11.90 3.06 13.53
N ASN A 33 12.09 2.08 14.41
CA ASN A 33 13.21 1.14 14.32
C ASN A 33 13.13 0.27 13.06
N ALA A 34 11.96 -0.27 12.74
CA ALA A 34 11.76 -1.12 11.57
C ALA A 34 11.94 -0.33 10.26
N ILE A 35 11.44 0.92 10.24
CA ILE A 35 11.60 1.84 9.11
C ILE A 35 13.07 2.20 8.93
N THR A 36 13.76 2.60 10.00
CA THR A 36 15.19 2.93 9.97
C THR A 36 16.00 1.76 9.43
N GLN A 37 15.76 0.55 9.94
CA GLN A 37 16.42 -0.66 9.43
C GLN A 37 16.12 -0.87 7.94
N ALA A 38 14.85 -0.76 7.51
CA ALA A 38 14.47 -0.91 6.12
C ALA A 38 15.17 0.08 5.18
N LEU A 39 15.38 1.32 5.64
CA LEU A 39 16.12 2.35 4.91
C LEU A 39 17.61 2.03 4.79
N THR A 40 18.25 1.42 5.80
CA THR A 40 19.66 1.01 5.71
C THR A 40 19.94 -0.09 4.68
N PHE A 41 18.93 -0.91 4.35
CA PHE A 41 19.06 -1.93 3.30
C PHE A 41 18.90 -1.35 1.88
N ALA A 42 18.71 -0.05 1.73
CA ALA A 42 18.72 0.63 0.44
C ALA A 42 20.17 0.79 -0.08
N PRO A 43 20.45 0.53 -1.37
CA PRO A 43 21.74 0.85 -1.98
C PRO A 43 22.06 2.35 -1.79
N SER A 44 23.33 2.67 -1.59
CA SER A 44 23.83 3.98 -1.16
C SER A 44 23.65 5.13 -2.16
N ASP A 45 23.35 4.84 -3.43
CA ASP A 45 23.56 5.79 -4.52
C ASP A 45 22.30 6.60 -4.90
N ASP A 46 21.11 6.19 -4.44
CA ASP A 46 19.85 6.92 -4.57
C ASP A 46 19.26 7.14 -3.17
N GLU A 47 18.99 8.38 -2.77
CA GLU A 47 18.32 8.66 -1.48
C GLU A 47 16.95 7.96 -1.44
N PRO A 48 16.69 7.08 -0.46
CA PRO A 48 15.53 6.20 -0.50
C PRO A 48 14.24 7.00 -0.31
N HIS A 49 13.26 6.74 -1.19
CA HIS A 49 11.92 7.33 -1.07
C HIS A 49 10.98 6.39 -0.33
N ILE A 50 10.18 6.96 0.56
CA ILE A 50 9.17 6.26 1.36
C ILE A 50 7.79 6.55 0.77
N LEU A 51 7.00 5.51 0.57
CA LEU A 51 5.57 5.62 0.28
C LEU A 51 4.79 5.23 1.53
N HIS A 52 4.08 6.19 2.10
CA HIS A 52 3.18 5.98 3.23
C HIS A 52 1.76 5.87 2.67
N ILE A 53 1.22 4.65 2.62
CA ILE A 53 -0.11 4.40 2.05
C ILE A 53 -1.18 4.38 3.14
N GLY A 54 -2.38 4.88 2.81
CA GLY A 54 -3.48 5.05 3.76
C GLY A 54 -3.09 5.88 4.98
N CYS A 55 -2.43 7.02 4.73
CA CYS A 55 -1.82 7.81 5.80
C CYS A 55 -2.84 8.39 6.79
N GLY A 56 -4.11 8.57 6.37
CA GLY A 56 -5.15 9.21 7.18
C GLY A 56 -4.66 10.52 7.80
N THR A 57 -5.02 10.74 9.06
CA THR A 57 -4.51 11.84 9.90
C THR A 57 -3.41 11.40 10.87
N SER A 58 -2.74 10.27 10.61
CA SER A 58 -1.70 9.71 11.47
C SER A 58 -0.50 10.67 11.61
N SER A 59 0.06 10.74 12.81
CA SER A 59 1.32 11.49 13.04
C SER A 59 2.56 10.78 12.48
N LEU A 60 2.42 9.52 12.01
CA LEU A 60 3.51 8.75 11.39
C LEU A 60 4.16 9.49 10.22
N SER A 61 3.39 10.26 9.42
CA SER A 61 3.94 11.06 8.32
C SER A 61 5.07 11.99 8.78
N PHE A 62 4.97 12.57 9.98
CA PHE A 62 5.98 13.46 10.55
C PHE A 62 7.17 12.70 11.13
N HIS A 63 6.96 11.53 11.73
CA HIS A 63 8.05 10.63 12.10
C HIS A 63 8.86 10.19 10.87
N LEU A 64 8.18 9.82 9.77
CA LEU A 64 8.85 9.45 8.52
C LEU A 64 9.71 10.59 7.97
N ARG A 65 9.27 11.85 8.12
CA ARG A 65 10.04 13.03 7.74
C ARG A 65 11.36 13.11 8.49
N ASP A 66 11.35 12.85 9.79
CA ASP A 66 12.55 12.95 10.64
C ASP A 66 13.56 11.82 10.37
N LEU A 67 13.12 10.73 9.73
CA LEU A 67 13.97 9.59 9.34
C LEU A 67 14.64 9.76 7.97
N VAL A 68 14.33 10.81 7.22
CA VAL A 68 14.89 11.08 5.87
C VAL A 68 15.65 12.40 5.83
N LYS A 69 16.50 12.57 4.80
CA LYS A 69 17.33 13.79 4.67
C LYS A 69 16.54 14.96 4.11
N SER A 70 15.68 14.70 3.12
CA SER A 70 14.78 15.69 2.52
C SER A 70 13.32 15.28 2.76
N PRO A 71 12.45 16.21 3.16
CA PRO A 71 11.00 16.04 3.22
C PRO A 71 10.38 15.43 1.97
N SER A 72 10.89 15.81 0.80
CA SER A 72 10.42 15.32 -0.51
C SER A 72 10.62 13.81 -0.69
N GLN A 73 11.37 13.17 0.22
CA GLN A 73 11.54 11.74 0.25
C GLN A 73 10.30 10.98 0.73
N VAL A 74 9.43 11.62 1.51
CA VAL A 74 8.18 11.04 2.00
C VAL A 74 7.04 11.38 1.05
N HIS A 75 6.32 10.35 0.60
CA HIS A 75 5.08 10.50 -0.14
C HIS A 75 3.93 9.85 0.61
N ASN A 76 3.07 10.69 1.17
CA ASN A 76 1.85 10.30 1.87
C ASN A 76 0.69 10.20 0.88
N VAL A 77 -0.05 9.10 0.95
CA VAL A 77 -1.17 8.81 0.04
C VAL A 77 -2.36 8.31 0.83
N ASP A 78 -3.54 8.81 0.49
CA ASP A 78 -4.81 8.36 1.01
C ASP A 78 -5.90 8.57 -0.06
N PHE A 79 -6.91 7.71 -0.13
CA PHE A 79 -8.03 7.95 -1.05
C PHE A 79 -8.95 9.08 -0.59
N SER A 80 -8.82 9.55 0.66
CA SER A 80 -9.59 10.64 1.22
C SER A 80 -8.90 11.98 0.98
N ALA A 81 -9.57 12.86 0.23
CA ALA A 81 -9.10 14.23 0.05
C ALA A 81 -9.04 14.99 1.38
N ALA A 82 -10.00 14.74 2.29
CA ALA A 82 -10.03 15.37 3.60
C ALA A 82 -8.80 15.00 4.45
N ALA A 83 -8.34 13.73 4.41
CA ALA A 83 -7.11 13.33 5.09
C ALA A 83 -5.87 14.03 4.51
N ILE A 84 -5.77 14.08 3.18
CA ILE A 84 -4.67 14.71 2.47
C ILE A 84 -4.61 16.22 2.75
N ASP A 85 -5.76 16.90 2.74
CA ASP A 85 -5.83 18.33 3.01
C ASP A 85 -5.49 18.63 4.49
N ALA A 86 -5.93 17.80 5.42
CA ALA A 86 -5.56 17.90 6.84
C ALA A 86 -4.03 17.75 7.02
N GLY A 87 -3.41 16.76 6.38
CA GLY A 87 -1.97 16.54 6.44
C GLY A 87 -1.16 17.71 5.89
N LYS A 88 -1.56 18.28 4.75
CA LYS A 88 -0.95 19.48 4.15
C LYS A 88 -1.09 20.70 5.06
N ALA A 89 -2.29 20.93 5.62
CA ALA A 89 -2.54 22.07 6.51
C ALA A 89 -1.70 21.97 7.79
N GLN A 90 -1.54 20.75 8.33
CA GLN A 90 -0.69 20.50 9.49
C GLN A 90 0.78 20.77 9.17
N GLU A 91 1.29 20.21 8.06
CA GLU A 91 2.67 20.47 7.63
C GLU A 91 2.94 21.97 7.42
N ALA A 92 1.98 22.70 6.83
CA ALA A 92 2.10 24.14 6.66
C ALA A 92 2.15 24.89 8.01
N THR A 93 1.37 24.45 9.01
CA THR A 93 1.30 25.11 10.32
C THR A 93 2.55 24.86 11.17
N GLU A 94 3.04 23.62 11.21
CA GLU A 94 4.17 23.25 12.05
C GLU A 94 5.53 23.67 11.45
N LEU A 95 5.59 23.79 10.12
CA LEU A 95 6.83 23.89 9.37
C LEU A 95 6.83 25.04 8.35
N GLU A 96 6.09 26.12 8.67
CA GLU A 96 5.85 27.30 7.83
C GLU A 96 7.13 27.99 7.29
N SER A 97 8.29 27.73 7.92
CA SER A 97 9.59 28.28 7.54
C SER A 97 10.44 27.39 6.61
N LEU A 98 9.98 26.16 6.29
CA LEU A 98 10.78 25.21 5.51
C LEU A 98 10.59 25.41 4.01
N ARG A 99 11.68 25.26 3.26
CA ARG A 99 11.69 25.39 1.79
C ARG A 99 11.18 24.14 1.07
N GLU A 100 11.09 23.02 1.77
CA GLU A 100 10.71 21.72 1.21
C GLU A 100 9.63 21.05 2.07
N HIS A 101 8.66 20.47 1.37
CA HIS A 101 7.52 19.78 1.96
C HIS A 101 7.53 18.30 1.56
N MET A 102 6.85 17.48 2.36
CA MET A 102 6.49 16.13 1.99
C MET A 102 5.56 16.16 0.78
N ARG A 103 5.49 15.03 0.09
CA ARG A 103 4.53 14.85 -0.99
C ARG A 103 3.24 14.30 -0.42
N TRP A 104 2.12 14.80 -0.90
CA TRP A 104 0.77 14.40 -0.49
C TRP A 104 -0.12 14.24 -1.71
N SER A 105 -0.66 13.04 -1.94
CA SER A 105 -1.52 12.76 -3.09
C SER A 105 -2.79 12.04 -2.66
N VAL A 106 -3.91 12.46 -3.24
CA VAL A 106 -5.14 11.67 -3.21
C VAL A 106 -4.96 10.53 -4.20
N ALA A 107 -5.04 9.28 -3.74
CA ALA A 107 -4.94 8.13 -4.62
C ALA A 107 -5.72 6.93 -4.05
N ASP A 108 -6.56 6.32 -4.88
CA ASP A 108 -7.14 5.02 -4.61
C ASP A 108 -6.13 3.92 -4.96
N LEU A 109 -5.69 3.19 -3.94
CA LEU A 109 -4.69 2.12 -4.09
C LEU A 109 -5.23 0.90 -4.85
N LEU A 110 -6.53 0.84 -5.15
CA LEU A 110 -7.17 -0.17 -6.01
C LEU A 110 -7.41 0.36 -7.44
N SER A 111 -7.22 1.66 -7.70
CA SER A 111 -7.29 2.27 -9.03
C SER A 111 -5.96 2.15 -9.76
N PHE A 112 -5.94 1.44 -10.89
CA PHE A 112 -4.73 1.32 -11.70
C PHE A 112 -4.20 2.68 -12.21
N ASN A 113 -5.10 3.60 -12.57
CA ASN A 113 -4.72 4.94 -13.05
C ASN A 113 -4.01 5.75 -11.96
N ASP A 114 -4.50 5.65 -10.73
CA ASP A 114 -3.92 6.34 -9.58
C ASP A 114 -2.53 5.77 -9.28
N ILE A 115 -2.37 4.45 -9.36
CA ILE A 115 -1.06 3.79 -9.22
C ILE A 115 -0.08 4.23 -10.30
N LEU A 116 -0.52 4.37 -11.56
CA LEU A 116 0.32 4.95 -12.62
C LEU A 116 0.74 6.38 -12.29
N ALA A 117 -0.17 7.22 -11.78
CA ALA A 117 0.11 8.60 -11.39
C ALA A 117 1.09 8.72 -10.20
N LEU A 118 1.22 7.67 -9.37
CA LEU A 118 2.20 7.61 -8.28
C LEU A 118 3.63 7.30 -8.77
N THR A 119 3.81 6.82 -10.00
CA THR A 119 5.14 6.65 -10.61
C THR A 119 5.79 8.01 -10.87
N ARG A 120 7.13 8.07 -10.84
CA ARG A 120 7.84 9.33 -11.08
C ARG A 120 8.05 9.56 -12.58
N PRO A 121 7.93 10.80 -13.08
CA PRO A 121 8.31 11.13 -14.44
C PRO A 121 9.72 10.62 -14.78
N GLY A 122 9.87 9.87 -15.86
CA GLY A 122 11.14 9.29 -16.29
C GLY A 122 11.55 7.98 -15.59
N LYS A 123 10.80 7.48 -14.60
CA LYS A 123 10.97 6.12 -14.03
C LYS A 123 9.71 5.29 -14.28
N ALA A 124 9.83 4.24 -15.10
CA ALA A 124 8.70 3.41 -15.52
C ALA A 124 8.05 2.59 -14.37
N ALA A 125 8.80 2.31 -13.29
CA ALA A 125 8.37 1.58 -12.10
C ALA A 125 9.42 1.77 -10.97
N GLY A 126 9.08 1.37 -9.74
CA GLY A 126 10.09 1.20 -8.68
C GLY A 126 10.71 2.48 -8.11
N SER A 127 9.91 3.53 -7.91
CA SER A 127 10.40 4.80 -7.35
C SER A 127 10.49 4.82 -5.82
N TYR A 128 9.86 3.88 -5.12
CA TYR A 128 9.84 3.84 -3.66
C TYR A 128 10.61 2.63 -3.14
N ARG A 129 11.49 2.85 -2.16
CA ARG A 129 12.32 1.78 -1.60
C ARG A 129 11.66 1.09 -0.41
N VAL A 130 10.83 1.85 0.32
CA VAL A 130 10.09 1.40 1.49
C VAL A 130 8.63 1.85 1.33
N ILE A 131 7.70 0.91 1.48
CA ILE A 131 6.30 1.20 1.74
C ILE A 131 6.06 1.02 3.23
N VAL A 132 5.32 1.93 3.85
CA VAL A 132 4.89 1.84 5.23
C VAL A 132 3.37 2.01 5.29
N GLU A 133 2.69 1.16 6.07
CA GLU A 133 1.26 1.30 6.35
C GLU A 133 0.88 0.79 7.73
N LYS A 134 -0.19 1.37 8.26
CA LYS A 134 -0.82 0.97 9.51
C LYS A 134 -2.30 0.74 9.28
N SER A 135 -2.73 -0.52 9.29
CA SER A 135 -4.13 -0.93 9.14
C SER A 135 -4.79 -0.51 7.82
N THR A 136 -4.03 -0.15 6.78
CA THR A 136 -4.55 0.18 5.46
C THR A 136 -4.95 -1.08 4.70
N ALA A 137 -4.10 -2.10 4.68
CA ALA A 137 -4.44 -3.41 4.10
C ALA A 137 -5.63 -4.05 4.84
N ASP A 138 -5.75 -3.76 6.14
CA ASP A 138 -6.88 -4.16 6.97
C ASP A 138 -8.19 -3.46 6.56
N ALA A 139 -8.17 -2.16 6.31
CA ALA A 139 -9.32 -1.41 5.83
C ALA A 139 -9.75 -1.90 4.43
N ILE A 140 -8.77 -2.06 3.52
CA ILE A 140 -8.96 -2.57 2.16
C ILE A 140 -9.56 -3.98 2.17
N SER A 141 -9.22 -4.81 3.16
CA SER A 141 -9.77 -6.16 3.27
C SER A 141 -11.25 -6.24 3.60
N CYS A 142 -11.85 -5.13 4.04
CA CYS A 142 -13.27 -5.01 4.31
C CYS A 142 -14.07 -4.57 3.07
N ALA A 143 -13.39 -4.22 1.96
CA ALA A 143 -14.04 -3.84 0.72
C ALA A 143 -14.54 -5.07 -0.05
N GLU A 144 -15.46 -4.84 -0.99
CA GLU A 144 -15.90 -5.85 -1.95
C GLU A 144 -14.76 -6.23 -2.92
N ASP A 145 -14.89 -7.40 -3.56
CA ASP A 145 -13.97 -7.80 -4.62
C ASP A 145 -14.03 -6.81 -5.79
N VAL A 146 -12.86 -6.52 -6.35
CA VAL A 146 -12.69 -5.51 -7.40
C VAL A 146 -12.83 -6.17 -8.76
N SER A 147 -13.75 -5.67 -9.59
CA SER A 147 -13.84 -6.05 -11.00
C SER A 147 -12.67 -5.42 -11.78
N VAL A 148 -11.76 -6.26 -12.28
CA VAL A 148 -10.60 -5.83 -13.05
C VAL A 148 -10.64 -6.42 -14.46
N PRO A 149 -10.09 -5.73 -15.47
CA PRO A 149 -9.97 -6.29 -16.80
C PRO A 149 -8.98 -7.45 -16.85
N ILE A 150 -9.26 -8.46 -17.68
CA ILE A 150 -8.35 -9.58 -17.96
C ILE A 150 -8.10 -9.66 -19.48
N PRO A 151 -6.84 -9.73 -19.94
CA PRO A 151 -5.61 -9.70 -19.14
C PRO A 151 -5.42 -8.35 -18.44
N TYR A 152 -4.91 -8.40 -17.21
CA TYR A 152 -4.66 -7.22 -16.41
C TYR A 152 -3.53 -6.37 -17.02
N PRO A 153 -3.55 -5.03 -16.93
CA PRO A 153 -2.55 -4.15 -17.54
C PRO A 153 -1.11 -4.40 -17.08
N LEU A 154 -0.92 -4.97 -15.89
CA LEU A 154 0.39 -5.41 -15.40
C LEU A 154 0.60 -6.89 -15.69
N THR A 155 1.86 -7.26 -15.96
CA THR A 155 2.27 -8.65 -16.17
C THR A 155 3.56 -8.99 -15.43
N ALA A 156 3.65 -10.23 -14.93
CA ALA A 156 4.80 -10.75 -14.21
C ALA A 156 5.35 -12.02 -14.87
N GLY A 157 6.68 -12.13 -14.90
CA GLY A 157 7.40 -13.33 -15.33
C GLY A 157 7.91 -13.32 -16.79
N PRO A 158 8.88 -14.20 -17.12
CA PRO A 158 9.51 -14.22 -18.44
C PRO A 158 8.54 -14.67 -19.54
N GLY A 159 8.47 -13.95 -20.65
CA GLY A 159 7.72 -14.35 -21.85
C GLY A 159 6.27 -13.86 -21.94
N ASP A 160 5.74 -13.27 -20.87
CA ASP A 160 4.36 -12.75 -20.83
C ASP A 160 4.28 -11.26 -21.26
N GLU A 161 5.43 -10.57 -21.26
CA GLU A 161 5.63 -9.18 -21.71
C GLU A 161 5.34 -8.94 -23.20
N ASN A 162 5.47 -9.97 -24.04
CA ASN A 162 5.19 -9.88 -25.48
C ASN A 162 3.73 -10.21 -25.83
N LYS A 163 2.92 -10.65 -24.85
CA LYS A 163 1.48 -10.87 -25.04
C LYS A 163 0.77 -9.53 -24.97
N SER A 164 0.63 -8.89 -26.12
CA SER A 164 -0.16 -7.69 -26.27
C SER A 164 -1.63 -7.93 -25.92
N ILE A 165 -2.26 -6.97 -25.28
CA ILE A 165 -3.71 -6.94 -25.14
C ILE A 165 -4.32 -6.71 -26.53
N GLN A 166 -5.12 -7.65 -27.05
CA GLN A 166 -5.84 -7.52 -28.33
C GLN A 166 -7.29 -7.09 -28.07
N GLY A 167 -7.74 -6.02 -28.74
CA GLY A 167 -9.14 -5.59 -28.71
C GLY A 167 -9.56 -4.86 -27.43
N ALA A 168 -10.82 -4.41 -27.39
CA ALA A 168 -11.41 -3.83 -26.18
C ALA A 168 -11.43 -4.90 -25.08
N LEU A 169 -10.97 -4.54 -23.87
CA LEU A 169 -11.04 -5.38 -22.67
C LEU A 169 -12.50 -5.78 -22.41
N SER A 170 -12.96 -6.92 -22.95
CA SER A 170 -14.36 -7.34 -22.82
C SER A 170 -14.59 -8.19 -21.58
N ASP A 171 -13.56 -8.85 -21.08
CA ASP A 171 -13.66 -9.80 -19.98
C ASP A 171 -13.12 -9.19 -18.69
N THR A 172 -13.87 -9.34 -17.61
CA THR A 172 -13.48 -8.94 -16.27
C THR A 172 -13.43 -10.13 -15.33
N ALA A 173 -12.59 -10.03 -14.30
CA ALA A 173 -12.58 -10.96 -13.19
C ALA A 173 -12.70 -10.19 -11.87
N LEU A 174 -13.33 -10.83 -10.88
CA LEU A 174 -13.34 -10.33 -9.51
C LEU A 174 -12.02 -10.72 -8.83
N VAL A 175 -11.38 -9.74 -8.20
CA VAL A 175 -10.12 -9.91 -7.49
C VAL A 175 -10.26 -9.41 -6.07
N TYR A 176 -9.87 -10.24 -5.10
CA TYR A 176 -9.81 -9.83 -3.71
C TYR A 176 -8.91 -8.59 -3.54
N PRO A 177 -9.39 -7.50 -2.92
CA PRO A 177 -8.73 -6.19 -2.96
C PRO A 177 -7.30 -6.18 -2.41
N VAL A 178 -6.97 -7.02 -1.43
CA VAL A 178 -5.59 -7.10 -0.89
C VAL A 178 -4.61 -7.72 -1.89
N TYR A 179 -5.08 -8.56 -2.82
CA TYR A 179 -4.23 -9.10 -3.90
C TYR A 179 -3.92 -8.02 -4.92
N LEU A 180 -4.93 -7.24 -5.29
CA LEU A 180 -4.76 -6.10 -6.18
C LEU A 180 -3.80 -5.08 -5.55
N LEU A 181 -3.98 -4.76 -4.27
CA LEU A 181 -3.03 -3.93 -3.50
C LEU A 181 -1.60 -4.49 -3.59
N ALA A 182 -1.41 -5.79 -3.37
CA ALA A 182 -0.09 -6.40 -3.43
C ALA A 182 0.56 -6.29 -4.82
N VAL A 183 -0.20 -6.46 -5.91
CA VAL A 183 0.29 -6.25 -7.28
C VAL A 183 0.66 -4.79 -7.51
N HIS A 184 -0.19 -3.86 -7.11
CA HIS A 184 0.05 -2.42 -7.25
C HIS A 184 1.28 -1.95 -6.48
N MET A 185 1.42 -2.37 -5.22
CA MET A 185 2.58 -2.03 -4.40
C MET A 185 3.86 -2.62 -5.01
N ALA A 186 3.79 -3.82 -5.58
CA ALA A 186 4.93 -4.46 -6.26
C ALA A 186 5.39 -3.69 -7.51
N PHE A 187 4.50 -2.93 -8.15
CA PHE A 187 4.81 -2.11 -9.32
C PHE A 187 5.54 -0.81 -8.93
N LEU A 188 5.19 -0.26 -7.77
CA LEU A 188 5.78 0.99 -7.26
C LEU A 188 7.16 0.80 -6.60
N VAL A 189 7.58 -0.45 -6.37
CA VAL A 189 8.77 -0.80 -5.58
C VAL A 189 9.75 -1.63 -6.41
N PRO A 190 11.05 -1.29 -6.44
CA PRO A 190 12.04 -2.09 -7.16
C PRO A 190 12.37 -3.39 -6.41
N PRO A 191 12.96 -4.39 -7.08
CA PRO A 191 13.47 -5.59 -6.42
C PRO A 191 14.31 -5.29 -5.17
N GLY A 192 14.09 -6.06 -4.10
CA GLY A 192 14.71 -5.84 -2.79
C GLY A 192 14.09 -4.72 -1.95
N GLY A 193 13.17 -3.93 -2.51
CA GLY A 193 12.33 -2.99 -1.79
C GLY A 193 11.49 -3.65 -0.70
N ARG A 194 11.09 -2.88 0.32
CA ARG A 194 10.42 -3.39 1.51
C ARG A 194 9.02 -2.80 1.64
N TRP A 195 8.09 -3.60 2.15
CA TRP A 195 6.78 -3.15 2.58
C TRP A 195 6.61 -3.55 4.04
N LEU A 196 6.51 -2.54 4.91
CA LEU A 196 6.25 -2.66 6.34
C LEU A 196 4.76 -2.44 6.57
N ALA A 197 4.06 -3.50 7.00
CA ALA A 197 2.62 -3.49 7.17
C ALA A 197 2.25 -3.87 8.60
N LEU A 198 1.72 -2.90 9.37
CA LEU A 198 1.20 -3.16 10.70
C LEU A 198 -0.30 -3.50 10.60
N SER A 199 -0.66 -4.72 10.99
CA SER A 199 -2.02 -5.25 10.86
C SER A 199 -2.55 -5.82 12.18
N TYR A 200 -3.88 -5.83 12.37
CA TYR A 200 -4.51 -6.58 13.46
C TYR A 200 -4.57 -8.10 13.18
N SER A 201 -4.37 -8.53 11.94
CA SER A 201 -4.56 -9.92 11.52
C SER A 201 -3.25 -10.65 11.34
N SER A 202 -3.09 -11.79 12.03
CA SER A 202 -1.96 -12.70 11.87
C SER A 202 -2.00 -13.54 10.59
N THR A 203 -3.05 -13.39 9.78
CA THR A 203 -3.20 -14.08 8.50
C THR A 203 -3.36 -13.11 7.33
N ARG A 204 -3.18 -11.79 7.54
CA ARG A 204 -3.42 -10.74 6.53
C ARG A 204 -2.74 -11.04 5.19
N PHE A 205 -1.51 -11.54 5.26
CA PHE A 205 -0.68 -11.84 4.09
C PHE A 205 -0.44 -13.34 3.88
N SER A 206 -1.22 -14.21 4.53
CA SER A 206 -1.07 -15.68 4.43
C SER A 206 -1.12 -16.20 2.99
N PHE A 207 -1.90 -15.54 2.12
CA PHE A 207 -2.01 -15.84 0.69
C PHE A 207 -0.65 -15.82 -0.03
N LEU A 208 0.34 -15.04 0.43
CA LEU A 208 1.68 -14.99 -0.16
C LEU A 208 2.49 -16.27 0.03
N THR A 209 2.11 -17.10 1.00
CA THR A 209 2.78 -18.37 1.32
C THR A 209 1.95 -19.60 0.95
N SER A 210 0.70 -19.38 0.51
CA SER A 210 -0.20 -20.48 0.19
C SER A 210 0.29 -21.27 -1.02
N LYS A 211 0.31 -22.60 -0.85
CA LYS A 211 0.64 -23.56 -1.90
C LYS A 211 -0.52 -23.81 -2.86
N SER A 212 -1.73 -23.41 -2.49
CA SER A 212 -2.95 -23.61 -3.27
C SER A 212 -3.47 -22.28 -3.79
N THR A 213 -3.70 -22.20 -5.10
CA THR A 213 -4.44 -21.09 -5.74
C THR A 213 -5.93 -21.17 -5.48
N GLU A 214 -6.43 -22.36 -5.12
CA GLU A 214 -7.86 -22.63 -4.88
C GLU A 214 -8.32 -22.03 -3.55
N ASP A 215 -7.41 -21.90 -2.57
CA ASP A 215 -7.72 -21.42 -1.21
C ASP A 215 -8.18 -19.94 -1.20
N TYR A 216 -8.04 -19.23 -2.32
CA TYR A 216 -8.08 -17.78 -2.37
C TYR A 216 -8.77 -17.17 -3.60
N MET A 217 -9.44 -17.95 -4.45
CA MET A 217 -10.19 -17.47 -5.63
C MET A 217 -9.42 -16.47 -6.52
N MET A 218 -8.11 -16.65 -6.71
CA MET A 218 -7.35 -15.79 -7.63
C MET A 218 -7.64 -16.14 -9.08
N PRO A 219 -7.81 -15.16 -9.99
CA PRO A 219 -7.84 -15.44 -11.42
C PRO A 219 -6.53 -16.11 -11.83
N THR A 220 -6.62 -17.35 -12.35
CA THR A 220 -5.43 -18.15 -12.67
C THR A 220 -4.76 -17.72 -13.98
N GLU A 221 -5.47 -17.00 -14.85
CA GLU A 221 -4.95 -16.52 -16.14
C GLU A 221 -5.12 -15.00 -16.29
N GLY A 222 -4.08 -14.35 -16.79
CA GLY A 222 -4.09 -12.92 -17.16
C GLY A 222 -3.90 -11.92 -16.02
N PHE A 223 -3.97 -12.33 -14.75
CA PHE A 223 -3.65 -11.50 -13.58
C PHE A 223 -2.28 -11.87 -12.97
N PRO A 224 -1.43 -10.90 -12.56
CA PRO A 224 -0.16 -11.20 -11.90
C PRO A 224 -0.34 -11.90 -10.55
N ASP A 225 0.36 -13.01 -10.34
CA ASP A 225 0.35 -13.72 -9.06
C ASP A 225 1.18 -12.98 -7.98
N PRO A 226 0.56 -12.44 -6.91
CA PRO A 226 1.27 -11.72 -5.86
C PRO A 226 2.34 -12.56 -5.14
N ARG A 227 2.19 -13.89 -5.11
CA ARG A 227 3.17 -14.81 -4.48
C ARG A 227 4.51 -14.81 -5.18
N LEU A 228 4.53 -14.48 -6.47
CA LEU A 228 5.77 -14.31 -7.23
C LEU A 228 6.43 -12.96 -6.95
N LEU A 229 5.67 -11.98 -6.47
CA LEU A 229 6.10 -10.58 -6.35
C LEU A 229 6.66 -10.23 -4.97
N TRP A 230 6.15 -10.87 -3.93
CA TRP A 230 6.51 -10.61 -2.53
C TRP A 230 6.93 -11.87 -1.78
N ARG A 231 7.90 -11.71 -0.88
CA ARG A 231 8.26 -12.71 0.12
C ARG A 231 8.09 -12.11 1.52
N ILE A 232 7.43 -12.84 2.41
CA ILE A 232 7.42 -12.50 3.85
C ILE A 232 8.82 -12.77 4.41
N ALA A 233 9.47 -11.73 4.91
CA ALA A 233 10.81 -11.80 5.49
C ALA A 233 10.80 -11.78 7.02
N GLY A 234 9.72 -11.29 7.63
CA GLY A 234 9.55 -11.29 9.08
C GLY A 234 8.11 -10.99 9.47
N GLU A 235 7.72 -11.51 10.62
CA GLU A 235 6.45 -11.27 11.30
C GLU A 235 6.77 -11.03 12.77
N GLU A 236 6.45 -9.86 13.28
CA GLU A 236 6.69 -9.48 14.67
C GLU A 236 5.37 -9.18 15.38
N ALA A 237 5.13 -9.85 16.51
CA ALA A 237 3.93 -9.65 17.31
C ALA A 237 4.16 -8.53 18.35
N LEU A 238 3.52 -7.39 18.13
CA LEU A 238 3.56 -6.21 18.99
C LEU A 238 2.36 -6.19 19.94
N ASP A 239 2.58 -5.78 21.19
CA ASP A 239 1.50 -5.64 22.16
C ASP A 239 0.56 -4.50 21.78
N ALA A 240 -0.74 -4.79 21.69
CA ALA A 240 -1.75 -3.75 21.55
C ALA A 240 -1.83 -2.90 22.83
N PRO A 241 -2.16 -1.61 22.73
CA PRO A 241 -2.38 -0.77 23.90
C PRO A 241 -3.46 -1.38 24.80
N GLN A 242 -3.13 -1.63 26.07
CA GLN A 242 -4.13 -2.14 27.01
C GLN A 242 -5.12 -1.04 27.37
N ALA A 243 -6.41 -1.30 27.20
CA ALA A 243 -7.43 -0.45 27.79
C ALA A 243 -7.35 -0.55 29.31
N GLU A 244 -7.25 0.59 30.01
CA GLU A 244 -7.29 0.61 31.47
C GLU A 244 -8.57 -0.08 31.96
N SER A 245 -8.43 -1.12 32.78
CA SER A 245 -9.58 -1.82 33.34
C SER A 245 -10.32 -0.90 34.30
N LYS A 246 -11.40 -0.26 33.84
CA LYS A 246 -12.35 0.42 34.72
C LYS A 246 -13.13 -0.61 35.51
N GLY A 247 -12.66 -0.92 36.71
CA GLY A 247 -13.34 -1.79 37.67
C GLY A 247 -12.61 -3.11 37.90
N GLY A 248 -12.48 -3.50 39.18
CA GLY A 248 -11.73 -4.64 39.70
C GLY A 248 -12.22 -6.03 39.25
N SER A 249 -12.27 -6.27 37.94
CA SER A 249 -12.42 -7.59 37.36
C SER A 249 -11.14 -8.39 37.61
N VAL A 250 -11.29 -9.56 38.23
CA VAL A 250 -10.20 -10.51 38.53
C VAL A 250 -9.69 -11.20 37.25
N VAL A 251 -10.43 -11.08 36.14
CA VAL A 251 -10.08 -11.69 34.85
C VAL A 251 -9.42 -10.65 33.96
N LYS A 252 -8.10 -10.80 33.73
CA LYS A 252 -7.38 -10.05 32.71
C LYS A 252 -7.81 -10.55 31.32
N PRO A 253 -8.24 -9.69 30.38
CA PRO A 253 -8.50 -10.11 29.02
C PRO A 253 -7.21 -10.67 28.38
N PRO A 254 -7.31 -11.59 27.40
CA PRO A 254 -6.15 -12.06 26.66
C PRO A 254 -5.45 -10.88 26.00
N ALA A 255 -4.11 -10.90 26.00
CA ALA A 255 -3.32 -9.87 25.35
C ALA A 255 -3.64 -9.85 23.85
N VAL A 256 -4.12 -8.71 23.36
CA VAL A 256 -4.31 -8.49 21.92
C VAL A 256 -2.95 -8.15 21.34
N LYS A 257 -2.61 -8.78 20.20
CA LYS A 257 -1.37 -8.53 19.47
C LYS A 257 -1.68 -7.93 18.11
N HIS A 258 -0.84 -7.01 17.66
CA HIS A 258 -0.77 -6.54 16.29
C HIS A 258 0.46 -7.16 15.62
N ILE A 259 0.38 -7.45 14.33
CA ILE A 259 1.48 -8.09 13.60
C ILE A 259 2.10 -7.07 12.67
N LEU A 260 3.39 -6.81 12.86
CA LEU A 260 4.22 -6.09 11.89
C LEU A 260 4.79 -7.10 10.89
N TYR A 261 4.29 -7.03 9.67
CA TYR A 261 4.84 -7.78 8.53
C TYR A 261 5.97 -6.99 7.88
N THR A 262 7.08 -7.68 7.60
CA THR A 262 8.13 -7.19 6.71
C THR A 262 8.10 -8.01 5.43
N LEU A 263 7.57 -7.42 4.35
CA LEU A 263 7.59 -8.02 3.02
C LEU A 263 8.76 -7.48 2.20
N VAL A 264 9.36 -8.34 1.37
CA VAL A 264 10.47 -7.97 0.49
C VAL A 264 10.08 -8.25 -0.97
N ARG A 265 10.25 -7.25 -1.83
CA ARG A 265 10.01 -7.34 -3.27
C ARG A 265 10.99 -8.32 -3.90
N THR A 266 10.48 -9.32 -4.61
CA THR A 266 11.29 -10.32 -5.30
C THR A 266 11.97 -9.74 -6.55
N ALA A 267 12.84 -10.53 -7.19
CA ALA A 267 13.47 -10.17 -8.47
C ALA A 267 12.54 -10.37 -9.68
N VAL A 268 11.33 -10.91 -9.51
CA VAL A 268 10.40 -11.15 -10.62
C VAL A 268 9.97 -9.79 -11.19
N PRO A 269 10.22 -9.51 -12.48
CA PRO A 269 9.79 -8.25 -13.10
C PRO A 269 8.26 -8.12 -13.07
N LEU A 270 7.78 -6.89 -12.90
CA LEU A 270 6.39 -6.52 -13.06
C LEU A 270 6.34 -5.28 -13.95
N VAL A 271 5.77 -5.43 -15.14
CA VAL A 271 5.82 -4.41 -16.19
C VAL A 271 4.44 -4.17 -16.79
N LEU A 272 4.29 -3.05 -17.47
CA LEU A 272 3.10 -2.75 -18.27
C LEU A 272 3.04 -3.67 -19.49
N ARG A 273 1.87 -4.26 -19.73
CA ARG A 273 1.61 -4.98 -20.99
C ARG A 273 1.57 -3.98 -22.14
N PRO A 274 2.19 -4.28 -23.29
CA PRO A 274 2.09 -3.44 -24.46
C PRO A 274 0.66 -3.49 -25.02
N PHE A 275 0.09 -2.31 -25.30
CA PHE A 275 -1.13 -2.20 -26.09
C PHE A 275 -0.79 -2.37 -27.58
N ARG A 276 -1.54 -3.22 -28.29
CA ARG A 276 -1.54 -3.21 -29.76
C ARG A 276 -2.76 -2.44 -30.23
N ASP A 277 -2.55 -1.23 -30.74
CA ASP A 277 -3.55 -0.59 -31.57
C ASP A 277 -3.81 -1.48 -32.79
N GLN A 278 -5.08 -1.71 -33.12
CA GLN A 278 -5.41 -2.25 -34.43
C GLN A 278 -4.86 -1.26 -35.46
N ALA A 279 -3.89 -1.68 -36.27
CA ALA A 279 -3.44 -0.90 -37.41
C ALA A 279 -4.68 -0.47 -38.21
N PRO A 280 -4.77 0.79 -38.68
CA PRO A 280 -5.88 1.21 -39.50
C PRO A 280 -5.91 0.28 -40.72
N SER A 281 -7.02 -0.46 -40.85
CA SER A 281 -7.30 -1.31 -42.00
C SER A 281 -7.05 -0.48 -43.25
N THR A 282 -5.93 -0.76 -43.92
CA THR A 282 -5.60 -0.14 -45.19
C THR A 282 -6.60 -0.69 -46.19
N ILE A 283 -7.64 0.10 -46.46
CA ILE A 283 -8.58 -0.15 -47.54
C ILE A 283 -7.78 0.02 -48.84
N LEU A 284 -7.59 -1.09 -49.56
CA LEU A 284 -7.26 -1.09 -50.98
C LEU A 284 -8.56 -1.21 -51.78
#